data_AF-A0A366JDK5-F1
#
_entry.id   AF-A0A366JDK5-F1
#
_cell.length_a   1.000
_cell.length_b   1.000
_cell.length_c   1.000
_cell.angle_alpha   90.00
_cell.angle_beta   90.00
_cell.angle_gamma   90.00
#
_symmetry.space_group_name_H-M   'P 1'
#
loop_
_entity.id
_entity.type
_entity.pdbx_description
1 polymer ?
#
loop_
_entity_poly.entity_id
_entity_poly.type
_entity_poly.pdbx_seq_one_letter_code
_entity_poly.pdbx_strand_id
1 'polypeptide(L)'
;MLSLFSTPADALTFEKLPIVKKSDQWSVQVGEAKKGKDLVKPVKGKFNTYSLKIDKIGEDVDSVKVNLYRNEPNSNTRYSLVSCPPSAPCSKEDPKWAINLARQLNDGNPYRFSNFLLAEKATELEVEIVWTDNNQGRPMKETFTFTNQ
;
A
#
# COMPACT_ATOMS: atom_id res chain seq x y z
N MET A 1 2.27 16.12 36.67
CA MET A 1 1.42 16.15 35.46
C MET A 1 2.37 16.34 34.28
N LEU A 2 2.71 15.26 33.56
CA LEU A 2 3.56 15.36 32.37
C LEU A 2 2.66 15.82 31.22
N SER A 3 2.81 17.06 30.77
CA SER A 3 2.18 17.52 29.52
C SER A 3 2.97 16.93 28.35
N LEU A 4 2.41 15.89 27.72
CA LEU A 4 2.87 15.44 26.41
C LEU A 4 2.43 16.49 25.38
N PHE A 5 3.36 17.33 24.95
CA PHE A 5 3.15 18.16 23.77
C PHE A 5 3.11 17.22 22.56
N SER A 6 1.92 16.95 22.01
CA SER A 6 1.87 16.40 20.65
C SER A 6 2.22 17.54 19.71
N THR A 7 3.41 17.49 19.13
CA THR A 7 3.69 18.31 17.95
C THR A 7 2.66 17.91 16.89
N PRO A 8 1.94 18.85 16.26
CA PRO A 8 1.11 18.52 15.11
C PRO A 8 2.05 17.89 14.07
N ALA A 9 1.90 16.59 13.86
CA ALA A 9 2.66 15.90 12.83
C ALA A 9 2.14 16.40 11.48
N ASP A 10 3.04 16.93 10.65
CA ASP A 10 2.67 17.42 9.34
C ASP A 10 2.09 16.28 8.50
N ALA A 11 1.02 16.59 7.78
CA ALA A 11 0.37 15.67 6.86
C ALA A 11 1.34 15.14 5.80
N LEU A 12 1.22 13.86 5.46
CA LEU A 12 1.99 13.20 4.41
C LEU A 12 1.75 13.91 3.07
N THR A 13 2.79 14.57 2.58
CA THR A 13 2.84 15.18 1.27
C THR A 13 4.01 14.60 0.50
N PHE A 14 3.78 14.26 -0.76
CA PHE A 14 4.83 13.80 -1.67
C PHE A 14 5.23 14.98 -2.55
N GLU A 15 6.32 15.67 -2.20
CA GLU A 15 6.78 16.86 -2.94
C GLU A 15 7.12 16.53 -4.41
N LYS A 16 7.68 15.34 -4.63
CA LYS A 16 8.05 14.83 -5.96
C LYS A 16 7.56 13.40 -6.09
N LEU A 17 6.99 13.08 -7.24
CA LEU A 17 6.59 11.73 -7.61
C LEU A 17 7.30 11.31 -8.91
N PRO A 18 7.59 10.02 -9.10
CA PRO A 18 7.35 8.92 -8.15
C PRO A 18 8.39 8.87 -7.01
N ILE A 19 7.98 8.28 -5.88
CA ILE A 19 8.89 7.92 -4.78
C ILE A 19 9.00 6.41 -4.72
N VAL A 20 10.22 5.92 -4.55
CA VAL A 20 10.54 4.49 -4.55
C VAL A 20 11.25 4.13 -3.26
N LYS A 21 10.80 3.04 -2.62
CA LYS A 21 11.54 2.33 -1.57
C LYS A 21 11.82 0.91 -2.04
N LYS A 22 13.00 0.39 -1.72
CA LYS A 22 13.46 -0.95 -2.15
C LYS A 22 13.99 -1.74 -0.98
N SER A 23 13.82 -3.06 -1.05
CA SER A 23 14.56 -4.08 -0.30
C SER A 23 15.30 -4.99 -1.29
N ASP A 24 15.82 -6.12 -0.84
CA ASP A 24 16.38 -7.13 -1.73
C ASP A 24 15.28 -7.86 -2.53
N GLN A 25 14.07 -7.96 -1.97
CA GLN A 25 12.97 -8.71 -2.58
C GLN A 25 11.99 -7.83 -3.38
N TRP A 26 11.73 -6.59 -2.92
CA TRP A 26 10.65 -5.75 -3.45
C TRP A 26 11.09 -4.34 -3.80
N SER A 27 10.53 -3.80 -4.88
CA SER A 27 10.57 -2.38 -5.20
C SER A 27 9.15 -1.81 -5.13
N VAL A 28 8.90 -0.91 -4.18
CA VAL A 28 7.61 -0.29 -3.93
C VAL A 28 7.64 1.17 -4.34
N GLN A 29 6.78 1.51 -5.29
CA GLN A 29 6.69 2.86 -5.85
C GLN A 29 5.30 3.46 -5.59
N VAL A 30 5.29 4.66 -5.02
CA VAL A 30 4.11 5.55 -5.01
C VAL A 30 4.28 6.56 -6.15
N GLY A 31 3.25 6.70 -6.98
CA GLY A 31 3.26 7.58 -8.15
C GLY A 31 1.98 8.38 -8.31
N GLU A 32 1.90 9.13 -9.41
CA GLU A 32 0.68 9.84 -9.77
C GLU A 32 -0.48 8.87 -9.99
N ALA A 33 -1.67 9.21 -9.50
CA ALA A 33 -2.86 8.43 -9.80
C ALA A 33 -3.17 8.48 -11.31
N LYS A 34 -3.68 7.38 -11.85
CA LYS A 34 -4.30 7.41 -13.18
C LYS A 34 -5.50 8.35 -13.17
N LYS A 35 -5.69 9.04 -14.30
CA LYS A 35 -6.83 9.93 -14.55
C LYS A 35 -7.80 9.25 -15.50
N GLY A 36 -9.10 9.39 -15.27
CA GLY A 36 -10.14 8.76 -16.07
C GLY A 36 -11.53 9.20 -15.60
N LYS A 37 -12.56 8.98 -16.42
CA LYS A 37 -13.95 9.35 -16.08
C LYS A 37 -14.48 8.58 -14.87
N ASP A 38 -14.07 7.32 -14.71
CA ASP A 38 -14.52 6.43 -13.64
C ASP A 38 -13.55 6.35 -12.45
N LEU A 39 -12.51 7.19 -12.43
CA LEU A 39 -11.52 7.22 -11.35
C LEU A 39 -11.78 8.36 -10.38
N VAL A 40 -11.51 8.11 -9.10
CA VAL A 40 -11.74 9.10 -8.05
C VAL A 40 -10.75 10.27 -8.23
N LYS A 41 -11.28 11.49 -8.13
CA LYS A 41 -10.52 12.73 -8.16
C LYS A 41 -10.20 13.19 -6.73
N PRO A 42 -9.06 13.86 -6.50
CA PRO A 42 -8.75 14.44 -5.21
C PRO A 42 -9.82 15.45 -4.79
N VAL A 43 -10.10 15.51 -3.48
CA VAL A 43 -11.04 16.47 -2.90
C VAL A 43 -10.29 17.27 -1.83
N LYS A 44 -10.10 18.56 -2.11
CA LYS A 44 -9.39 19.50 -1.22
C LYS A 44 -9.97 19.44 0.19
N GLY A 45 -9.09 19.34 1.19
CA GLY A 45 -9.45 19.25 2.60
C GLY A 45 -9.90 17.85 3.03
N LYS A 46 -9.92 16.85 2.13
CA LYS A 46 -10.36 15.48 2.45
C LYS A 46 -9.28 14.46 2.12
N PHE A 47 -8.94 14.31 0.84
CA PHE A 47 -7.98 13.29 0.38
C PHE A 47 -7.36 13.66 -0.96
N ASN A 48 -6.13 13.21 -1.13
CA ASN A 48 -5.44 13.14 -2.41
C ASN A 48 -5.58 11.73 -3.02
N THR A 49 -5.24 11.58 -4.30
CA THR A 49 -5.22 10.28 -4.96
C THR A 49 -3.84 9.97 -5.53
N TYR A 50 -3.41 8.71 -5.36
CA TYR A 50 -2.11 8.23 -5.82
C TYR A 50 -2.22 6.86 -6.49
N SER A 51 -1.12 6.42 -7.09
CA SER A 51 -0.97 5.04 -7.56
C SER A 51 0.13 4.31 -6.81
N LEU A 52 0.00 2.99 -6.75
CA LEU A 52 1.02 2.08 -6.24
C LEU A 52 1.46 1.15 -7.37
N LYS A 53 2.77 0.94 -7.47
CA LYS A 53 3.38 -0.12 -8.27
C LYS A 53 4.32 -0.92 -7.37
N ILE A 54 4.21 -2.25 -7.41
CA ILE A 54 5.14 -3.15 -6.73
C ILE A 54 5.75 -4.07 -7.77
N ASP A 55 7.06 -4.07 -7.85
CA ASP A 55 7.85 -5.02 -8.63
C ASP A 55 8.51 -6.03 -7.69
N LYS A 56 8.50 -7.31 -8.07
CA LYS A 56 9.38 -8.33 -7.49
C LYS A 56 10.76 -8.17 -8.11
N ILE A 57 11.78 -7.93 -7.30
CA ILE A 57 13.17 -7.74 -7.77
C ILE A 57 14.12 -8.82 -7.24
N GLY A 58 13.67 -9.61 -6.24
CA GLY A 58 14.39 -10.78 -5.74
C GLY A 58 13.88 -12.09 -6.36
N GLU A 59 13.94 -13.15 -5.58
CA GLU A 59 13.61 -14.53 -5.99
C GLU A 59 12.12 -14.74 -6.23
N ASP A 60 11.77 -15.84 -6.88
CA ASP A 60 10.37 -16.23 -7.11
C ASP A 60 9.66 -16.62 -5.82
N VAL A 61 8.35 -16.37 -5.79
CA VAL A 61 7.48 -16.58 -4.62
C VAL A 61 6.26 -17.42 -4.99
N ASP A 62 5.68 -18.12 -4.02
CA ASP A 62 4.53 -19.02 -4.25
C ASP A 62 3.18 -18.34 -4.01
N SER A 63 3.14 -17.37 -3.11
CA SER A 63 1.95 -16.58 -2.82
C SER A 63 2.34 -15.17 -2.42
N VAL A 64 1.53 -14.18 -2.78
CA VAL A 64 1.76 -12.78 -2.39
C VAL A 64 0.45 -12.17 -1.93
N LYS A 65 0.52 -11.45 -0.80
CA LYS A 65 -0.52 -10.56 -0.31
C LYS A 65 0.02 -9.14 -0.15
N VAL A 66 -0.78 -8.17 -0.56
CA VAL A 66 -0.45 -6.75 -0.46
C VAL A 66 -1.55 -6.05 0.33
N ASN A 67 -1.18 -5.46 1.46
CA ASN A 67 -2.08 -4.64 2.26
C ASN A 67 -1.57 -3.20 2.27
N LEU A 68 -2.48 -2.24 2.15
CA LEU A 68 -2.16 -0.83 2.27
C LEU A 68 -2.91 -0.25 3.44
N TYR A 69 -2.21 0.45 4.31
CA TYR A 69 -2.79 1.11 5.46
C TYR A 69 -2.41 2.58 5.49
N ARG A 70 -3.33 3.42 5.97
CA ARG A 70 -3.01 4.79 6.37
C ARG A 70 -3.40 5.01 7.82
N ASN A 71 -2.65 5.87 8.50
CA ASN A 71 -3.03 6.31 9.82
C ASN A 71 -4.15 7.37 9.78
N GLU A 72 -4.69 7.65 10.96
CA GLU A 72 -5.59 8.76 11.24
C GLU A 72 -5.06 9.54 12.45
N PRO A 73 -5.21 10.88 12.49
CA PRO A 73 -4.78 11.66 13.65
C PRO A 73 -5.42 11.14 14.94
N ASN A 74 -4.62 11.04 15.99
CA ASN A 74 -5.04 10.64 17.33
C ASN A 74 -5.68 9.23 17.42
N SER A 75 -5.31 8.32 16.51
CA SER A 75 -5.82 6.95 16.48
C SER A 75 -4.68 5.94 16.32
N ASN A 76 -4.71 4.89 17.13
CA ASN A 76 -3.85 3.71 16.93
C ASN A 76 -4.41 2.78 15.83
N THR A 77 -5.68 2.94 15.48
CA THR A 77 -6.34 2.19 14.41
C THR A 77 -5.97 2.78 13.05
N ARG A 78 -5.50 1.93 12.14
CA ARG A 78 -5.20 2.27 10.75
C ARG A 78 -6.35 1.84 9.84
N TYR A 79 -6.56 2.59 8.76
CA TYR A 79 -7.58 2.26 7.76
C TYR A 79 -6.94 1.49 6.61
N SER A 80 -7.52 0.34 6.26
CA SER A 80 -7.17 -0.36 5.01
C SER A 80 -7.59 0.50 3.83
N LEU A 81 -6.69 0.62 2.85
CA LEU A 81 -6.93 1.29 1.57
C LEU A 81 -7.24 0.31 0.44
N VAL A 82 -6.97 -0.98 0.68
CA VAL A 82 -7.49 -2.04 -0.16
C VAL A 82 -8.89 -2.35 0.35
N SER A 83 -9.88 -2.15 -0.52
CA SER A 83 -11.29 -2.38 -0.22
C SER A 83 -11.82 -3.47 -1.12
N CYS A 84 -12.72 -4.29 -0.60
CA CYS A 84 -13.49 -5.21 -1.43
C CYS A 84 -14.62 -4.44 -2.13
N PRO A 85 -15.09 -4.92 -3.30
CA PRO A 85 -16.28 -4.36 -3.92
C PRO A 85 -17.44 -4.36 -2.92
N PRO A 86 -18.32 -3.34 -2.89
CA PRO A 86 -19.47 -3.31 -1.97
C PRO A 86 -20.39 -4.54 -2.08
N SER A 87 -20.35 -5.22 -3.23
CA SER A 87 -21.11 -6.43 -3.55
C SER A 87 -20.45 -7.74 -3.09
N ALA A 88 -19.24 -7.71 -2.53
CA ALA A 88 -18.51 -8.90 -2.09
C ALA A 88 -17.86 -8.70 -0.71
N PRO A 89 -18.15 -9.56 0.29
CA PRO A 89 -17.55 -9.45 1.61
C PRO A 89 -16.04 -9.77 1.55
N CYS A 90 -15.23 -8.97 2.26
CA CYS A 90 -13.78 -9.18 2.37
C CYS A 90 -13.36 -10.51 3.00
N SER A 91 -14.28 -11.22 3.65
CA SER A 91 -14.03 -12.52 4.27
C SER A 91 -13.92 -13.69 3.27
N LYS A 92 -14.17 -13.46 1.97
CA LYS A 92 -13.99 -14.45 0.90
C LYS A 92 -12.78 -14.14 0.03
N GLU A 93 -11.63 -13.91 0.66
CA GLU A 93 -10.38 -13.94 -0.09
C GLU A 93 -10.18 -15.32 -0.72
N ASP A 94 -10.42 -15.45 -2.02
CA ASP A 94 -10.15 -16.67 -2.76
C ASP A 94 -8.63 -16.92 -2.74
N PRO A 95 -8.11 -17.97 -2.07
CA PRO A 95 -6.66 -18.20 -1.96
C PRO A 95 -5.93 -18.24 -3.31
N LYS A 96 -6.65 -18.46 -4.43
CA LYS A 96 -6.10 -18.32 -5.79
C LYS A 96 -5.61 -16.91 -6.10
N TRP A 97 -6.14 -15.86 -5.47
CA TRP A 97 -5.70 -14.48 -5.70
C TRP A 97 -4.22 -14.32 -5.36
N ALA A 98 -3.78 -14.86 -4.23
CA ALA A 98 -2.40 -14.72 -3.75
C ALA A 98 -1.43 -15.50 -4.64
N ILE A 99 -1.84 -16.69 -5.09
CA ILE A 99 -1.07 -17.54 -6.01
C ILE A 99 -1.00 -16.89 -7.40
N ASN A 100 -2.10 -16.34 -7.90
CA ASN A 100 -2.12 -15.68 -9.21
C ASN A 100 -1.29 -14.40 -9.20
N LEU A 101 -1.34 -13.64 -8.10
CA LEU A 101 -0.49 -12.46 -7.94
C LEU A 101 1.00 -12.84 -7.89
N ALA A 102 1.35 -13.91 -7.18
CA ALA A 102 2.71 -14.45 -7.18
C ALA A 102 3.17 -14.83 -8.59
N ARG A 103 2.37 -15.61 -9.34
CA ARG A 103 2.67 -15.96 -10.73
C ARG A 103 2.88 -14.74 -11.61
N GLN A 104 1.96 -13.77 -11.52
CA GLN A 104 2.06 -12.51 -12.25
C GLN A 104 3.40 -11.80 -11.97
N LEU A 105 3.80 -11.72 -10.70
CA LEU A 105 5.04 -11.06 -10.28
C LEU A 105 6.30 -11.84 -10.69
N ASN A 106 6.26 -13.17 -10.63
CA ASN A 106 7.35 -14.05 -11.10
C ASN A 106 7.54 -13.91 -12.62
N ASP A 107 6.47 -13.73 -13.38
CA ASP A 107 6.50 -13.43 -14.83
C ASP A 107 6.99 -12.00 -15.15
N GLY A 108 7.41 -11.23 -14.15
CA GLY A 108 7.91 -9.85 -14.30
C GLY A 108 6.81 -8.80 -14.44
N ASN A 109 5.54 -9.15 -14.23
CA ASN A 109 4.42 -8.22 -14.33
C ASN A 109 4.09 -7.59 -12.96
N PRO A 110 4.19 -6.26 -12.79
CA PRO A 110 4.04 -5.62 -11.49
C PRO A 110 2.60 -5.62 -10.97
N TYR A 111 2.43 -5.69 -9.65
CA TYR A 111 1.17 -5.33 -9.02
C TYR A 111 0.92 -3.83 -9.19
N ARG A 112 -0.32 -3.45 -9.53
CA ARG A 112 -0.69 -2.05 -9.75
C ARG A 112 -2.02 -1.71 -9.09
N PHE A 113 -1.99 -0.73 -8.19
CA PHE A 113 -3.20 -0.06 -7.70
C PHE A 113 -3.23 1.35 -8.29
N SER A 114 -4.12 1.58 -9.26
CA SER A 114 -4.03 2.77 -10.13
C SER A 114 -4.55 4.08 -9.51
N ASN A 115 -5.41 3.99 -8.49
CA ASN A 115 -6.08 5.14 -7.89
C ASN A 115 -6.56 4.76 -6.48
N PHE A 116 -5.75 5.06 -5.46
CA PHE A 116 -6.12 4.90 -4.05
C PHE A 116 -6.24 6.27 -3.37
N LEU A 117 -7.09 6.36 -2.35
CA LEU A 117 -7.39 7.59 -1.63
C LEU A 117 -6.51 7.69 -0.37
N LEU A 118 -5.69 8.74 -0.27
CA LEU A 118 -4.91 9.03 0.93
C LEU A 118 -5.44 10.31 1.56
N ALA A 119 -5.97 10.21 2.80
CA ALA A 119 -6.51 11.36 3.49
C ALA A 119 -5.46 12.46 3.65
N GLU A 120 -5.84 13.72 3.45
CA GLU A 120 -4.93 14.87 3.57
C GLU A 120 -4.38 15.03 4.99
N LYS A 121 -5.01 14.42 5.99
CA LYS A 121 -4.56 14.42 7.38
C LYS A 121 -3.74 13.18 7.78
N ALA A 122 -3.59 12.21 6.87
CA ALA A 122 -2.74 11.05 7.14
C ALA A 122 -1.29 11.52 7.15
N THR A 123 -0.48 11.06 8.11
CA THR A 123 0.95 11.37 8.19
C THR A 123 1.82 10.19 7.77
N GLU A 124 1.19 9.03 7.56
CA GLU A 124 1.85 7.78 7.22
C GLU A 124 1.00 6.97 6.21
N LEU A 125 1.68 6.45 5.19
CA LEU A 125 1.20 5.38 4.33
C LEU A 125 2.09 4.16 4.55
N GLU A 126 1.49 3.03 4.89
CA GLU A 126 2.16 1.75 5.04
C GLU A 126 1.76 0.81 3.91
N VAL A 127 2.76 0.20 3.29
CA VAL A 127 2.56 -0.90 2.34
C VAL A 127 3.16 -2.16 2.96
N GLU A 128 2.32 -3.11 3.30
CA GLU A 128 2.72 -4.41 3.84
C GLU A 128 2.64 -5.46 2.73
N ILE A 129 3.73 -6.19 2.53
CA ILE A 129 3.82 -7.30 1.57
C ILE A 129 4.09 -8.56 2.38
N VAL A 130 3.19 -9.53 2.29
CA VAL A 130 3.32 -10.86 2.91
C VAL A 130 3.43 -11.89 1.80
N TRP A 131 4.43 -12.77 1.83
CA TRP A 131 4.62 -13.78 0.80
C TRP A 131 5.13 -15.10 1.37
N THR A 132 5.01 -16.18 0.61
CA THR A 132 5.68 -17.45 0.90
C THR A 132 6.65 -17.76 -0.22
N ASP A 133 7.78 -18.37 0.12
CA ASP A 133 8.68 -18.98 -0.84
C ASP A 133 8.52 -20.51 -0.84
N ASN A 134 9.20 -21.13 -1.80
CA ASN A 134 9.23 -22.58 -1.99
C ASN A 134 10.04 -23.32 -0.93
N ASN A 135 10.72 -22.63 -0.02
CA ASN A 135 11.75 -23.24 0.80
C ASN A 135 11.23 -23.76 2.14
N GLN A 136 10.19 -23.15 2.73
CA GLN A 136 9.74 -23.57 4.08
C GLN A 136 8.24 -23.40 4.35
N GLY A 137 7.46 -22.86 3.41
CA GLY A 137 6.02 -22.63 3.58
C GLY A 137 5.65 -21.62 4.68
N ARG A 138 6.64 -20.96 5.30
CA ARG A 138 6.41 -19.91 6.30
C ARG A 138 6.19 -18.57 5.59
N PRO A 139 5.12 -17.83 5.92
CA PRO A 139 4.95 -16.48 5.40
C PRO A 139 6.07 -15.55 5.90
N MET A 140 6.72 -14.87 4.98
CA MET A 140 7.62 -13.75 5.19
C MET A 140 6.85 -12.44 5.06
N LYS A 141 7.38 -11.37 5.64
CA LYS A 141 6.74 -10.05 5.64
C LYS A 141 7.76 -8.93 5.57
N GLU A 142 7.46 -7.94 4.74
CA GLU A 142 8.13 -6.65 4.71
C GLU A 142 7.12 -5.51 4.75
N THR A 143 7.52 -4.40 5.37
CA THR A 143 6.70 -3.21 5.55
C THR A 143 7.46 -2.00 5.03
N PHE A 144 6.84 -1.27 4.10
CA PHE A 144 7.37 -0.05 3.51
C PHE A 144 6.55 1.13 3.99
N THR A 145 7.13 1.90 4.92
CA THR A 145 6.47 3.06 5.52
C THR A 145 6.88 4.34 4.80
N PHE A 146 5.91 5.12 4.33
CA PHE A 146 6.11 6.44 3.74
C PHE A 146 5.60 7.50 4.72
N THR A 147 6.45 8.45 5.05
CA THR A 147 6.18 9.62 5.90
C THR A 147 6.69 10.87 5.19
N ASN A 148 6.39 12.06 5.72
CA ASN A 148 7.09 13.27 5.30
C ASN A 148 8.60 13.07 5.44
N GLN A 149 9.35 13.60 4.47
CA GLN A 149 10.81 13.68 4.48
C GLN A 149 11.23 15.09 4.87
#